data_AF-A0A925LK68-F1
#
_entry.id   AF-A0A925LK68-F1
#
_cell.length_a   1.000
_cell.length_b   1.000
_cell.length_c   1.000
_cell.angle_alpha   90.00
_cell.angle_beta   90.00
_cell.angle_gamma   90.00
#
_symmetry.space_group_name_H-M   'P 1'
#
loop_
_entity.id
_entity.type
_entity.pdbx_description
1 polymer ?
#
loop_
_entity_poly.entity_id
_entity_poly.type
_entity_poly.pdbx_seq_one_letter_code
_entity_poly.pdbx_strand_id
1 'polypeptide(L)'
;MKFSWILWSIFAFLFGVMLFQLVQVRNNPLNEEVKTHVIEGITQAVNKVVKETEIQIEENQLWVEVDLGNQVQKVIIREGKNVIKEMPCSGGTDEDPTVMGKFYLENRGEWFYSERFDEGALYWVRFYEEYLFHSVPVDKEFNIIEAEKAKIGSPASHGCIRLLEEDSKWFYDNVPDDTLVVIHD
;
A
#
# COMPACT_ATOMS: atom_id res chain seq x y z
N MET A 1 -2.41 10.06 -6.87
CA MET A 1 -1.84 10.96 -5.82
C MET A 1 -2.90 11.59 -4.90
N LYS A 2 -3.47 10.90 -3.90
CA LYS A 2 -4.29 11.59 -2.85
C LYS A 2 -4.23 10.98 -1.43
N PHE A 3 -3.86 9.71 -1.25
CA PHE A 3 -3.93 9.07 0.08
C PHE A 3 -2.75 9.39 1.02
N SER A 4 -1.51 9.51 0.49
CA SER A 4 -0.35 9.96 1.27
C SER A 4 -0.53 11.40 1.79
N TRP A 5 -1.13 12.27 0.98
CA TRP A 5 -1.42 13.66 1.36
C TRP A 5 -2.46 13.75 2.47
N ILE A 6 -3.44 12.85 2.58
CA ILE A 6 -4.48 12.96 3.61
C ILE A 6 -3.91 12.60 4.97
N LEU A 7 -3.11 11.52 5.08
CA LEU A 7 -2.44 11.16 6.33
C LEU A 7 -1.38 12.21 6.72
N TRP A 8 -0.60 12.70 5.75
CA TRP A 8 0.31 13.83 6.00
C TRP A 8 -0.42 15.14 6.32
N SER A 9 -1.59 15.40 5.73
CA SER A 9 -2.39 16.59 6.02
C SER A 9 -3.07 16.49 7.38
N ILE A 10 -3.53 15.30 7.78
CA ILE A 10 -4.07 15.05 9.12
C ILE A 10 -2.94 15.18 10.14
N PHE A 11 -1.77 14.60 9.88
CA PHE A 11 -0.61 14.74 10.75
C PHE A 11 -0.14 16.20 10.84
N ALA A 12 0.00 16.90 9.71
CA ALA A 12 0.40 18.31 9.67
C ALA A 12 -0.66 19.23 10.28
N PHE A 13 -1.95 18.92 10.13
CA PHE A 13 -3.05 19.65 10.77
C PHE A 13 -3.06 19.41 12.27
N LEU A 14 -2.96 18.16 12.74
CA LEU A 14 -2.86 17.82 14.17
C LEU A 14 -1.60 18.43 14.80
N PHE A 15 -0.47 18.37 14.10
CA PHE A 15 0.78 18.98 14.54
C PHE A 15 0.69 20.51 14.55
N GLY A 16 0.03 21.12 13.55
CA GLY A 16 -0.24 22.55 13.50
C GLY A 16 -1.19 23.04 14.59
N VAL A 17 -2.26 22.29 14.86
CA VAL A 17 -3.19 22.51 15.98
C VAL A 17 -2.46 22.35 17.31
N MET A 18 -1.58 21.34 17.44
CA MET A 18 -0.74 21.14 18.62
C MET A 18 0.20 22.32 18.84
N LEU A 19 0.98 22.73 17.84
CA LEU A 19 1.85 23.91 17.92
C LEU A 19 1.06 25.17 18.28
N PHE A 20 -0.12 25.36 17.69
CA PHE A 20 -0.99 26.47 18.02
C PHE A 20 -1.44 26.42 19.48
N GLN A 21 -1.92 25.27 19.97
CA GLN A 21 -2.31 25.09 21.37
C GLN A 21 -1.12 25.28 22.33
N LEU A 22 0.07 24.76 22.00
CA LEU A 22 1.29 24.96 22.78
C LEU A 22 1.70 26.44 22.85
N VAL A 23 1.55 27.19 21.75
CA VAL A 23 1.78 28.64 21.70
C VAL A 23 0.73 29.38 22.55
N GLN A 24 -0.55 29.00 22.46
CA GLN A 24 -1.61 29.58 23.30
C GLN A 24 -1.34 29.33 24.79
N VAL A 25 -0.90 28.12 25.16
CA VAL A 25 -0.56 27.76 26.55
C VAL A 25 0.69 28.51 27.04
N ARG A 26 1.73 28.65 26.22
CA ARG A 26 2.92 29.44 26.57
C ARG A 26 2.60 30.91 26.85
N ASN A 27 1.71 31.50 26.05
CA ASN A 27 1.29 32.89 26.17
C ASN A 27 0.20 33.12 27.24
N ASN A 28 -0.25 32.07 27.92
CA ASN A 28 -1.30 32.13 28.93
C ASN A 28 -0.76 32.71 30.27
N PRO A 29 -1.49 33.58 30.99
CA PRO A 29 -1.08 34.12 32.29
C PRO A 29 -1.07 33.10 33.46
N LEU A 30 -1.35 31.81 33.22
CA LEU A 30 -1.20 30.73 34.21
C LEU A 30 0.25 30.57 34.70
N ASN A 31 0.43 29.95 35.87
CA ASN A 31 1.77 29.69 36.41
C ASN A 31 2.54 28.64 35.57
N GLU A 32 3.87 28.66 35.64
CA GLU A 32 4.73 27.81 34.81
C GLU A 32 4.60 26.30 35.09
N GLU A 33 4.24 25.93 36.31
CA GLU A 33 4.01 24.52 36.69
C GLU A 33 2.76 23.95 35.98
N VAL A 34 1.68 24.72 35.95
CA VAL A 34 0.44 24.39 35.24
C VAL A 34 0.67 24.34 33.72
N LYS A 35 1.45 25.28 33.16
CA LYS A 35 1.81 25.23 31.74
C LYS A 35 2.58 23.96 31.39
N THR A 36 3.54 23.59 32.22
CA THR A 36 4.38 22.40 32.00
C THR A 36 3.53 21.14 32.00
N HIS A 37 2.63 20.99 32.97
CA HIS A 37 1.75 19.81 33.07
C HIS A 37 0.77 19.69 31.89
N VAL A 38 0.23 20.82 31.40
CA VAL A 38 -0.64 20.84 30.21
C VAL A 38 0.14 20.46 28.95
N ILE A 39 1.37 20.97 28.77
CA ILE A 39 2.23 20.65 27.64
C ILE A 39 2.62 19.16 27.64
N GLU A 40 2.95 18.59 28.81
CA GLU A 40 3.26 17.18 28.97
C GLU A 40 2.05 16.29 28.60
N GLY A 41 0.85 16.65 29.06
CA GLY A 41 -0.38 15.94 28.72
C GLY A 41 -0.69 15.95 27.21
N ILE A 42 -0.53 17.11 26.56
CA ILE A 42 -0.70 17.24 25.10
C ILE A 42 0.34 16.37 24.37
N THR A 43 1.60 16.44 24.78
CA THR A 43 2.70 15.68 24.16
C THR A 43 2.46 14.17 24.28
N GLN A 44 2.01 13.70 25.44
CA GLN A 44 1.71 12.29 25.67
C GLN A 44 0.53 11.81 24.81
N ALA A 45 -0.53 12.61 24.71
CA ALA A 45 -1.69 12.28 23.87
C ALA A 45 -1.31 12.20 22.38
N VAL A 46 -0.49 13.13 21.90
CA VAL A 46 0.00 13.13 20.50
C VAL A 46 0.87 11.92 20.24
N ASN A 47 1.86 11.64 21.09
CA ASN A 47 2.73 10.47 20.93
C ASN A 47 1.94 9.14 20.92
N LYS A 48 0.87 9.05 21.71
CA LYS A 48 -0.03 7.89 21.70
C LYS A 48 -0.73 7.72 20.34
N VAL A 49 -1.30 8.80 19.80
CA VAL A 49 -1.97 8.78 18.48
C VAL A 49 -0.98 8.42 17.38
N VAL A 50 0.23 8.99 17.38
CA VAL A 50 1.27 8.65 16.40
C VAL A 50 1.61 7.16 16.45
N LYS A 51 1.81 6.60 17.66
CA LYS A 51 2.12 5.19 17.86
C LYS A 51 1.00 4.26 17.39
N GLU A 52 -0.26 4.65 17.55
CA GLU A 52 -1.43 3.90 17.06
C GLU A 52 -1.56 3.94 15.53
N THR A 53 -0.95 4.93 14.86
CA THR A 53 -0.97 5.06 13.39
C THR A 53 0.22 4.39 12.69
N GLU A 54 1.33 4.14 13.39
CA GLU A 54 2.45 3.34 12.90
C GLU A 54 2.09 1.85 12.91
N ILE A 55 2.24 1.18 11.77
CA ILE A 55 2.09 -0.27 11.73
C ILE A 55 3.23 -0.87 12.57
N GLN A 56 2.88 -1.55 13.67
CA GLN A 56 3.82 -2.37 14.40
C GLN A 56 3.97 -3.70 13.64
N ILE A 57 4.83 -3.72 12.63
CA ILE A 57 5.16 -4.97 11.92
C ILE A 57 6.02 -5.81 12.88
N GLU A 58 5.50 -6.96 13.30
CA GLU A 58 6.25 -7.87 14.17
C GLU A 58 7.46 -8.44 13.41
N GLU A 59 8.50 -8.84 14.16
CA GLU A 59 9.79 -9.26 13.57
C GLU A 59 9.67 -10.45 12.59
N ASN A 60 8.68 -11.31 12.80
CA ASN A 60 8.42 -12.49 11.95
C ASN A 60 7.10 -12.39 11.17
N GLN A 61 6.51 -11.20 11.06
CA GLN A 61 5.25 -11.02 10.34
C GLN A 61 5.53 -10.97 8.84
N LEU A 62 4.89 -11.85 8.06
CA LEU A 62 4.86 -11.77 6.61
C LEU A 62 3.98 -10.60 6.16
N TRP A 63 4.46 -9.79 5.22
CA TRP A 63 3.70 -8.70 4.61
C TRP A 63 4.19 -8.39 3.19
N VAL A 64 3.36 -7.68 2.44
CA VAL A 64 3.61 -7.30 1.05
C VAL A 64 3.80 -5.79 0.97
N GLU A 65 4.93 -5.37 0.44
CA GLU A 65 5.17 -3.99 0.03
C GLU A 65 5.02 -3.89 -1.49
N VAL A 66 4.33 -2.86 -1.97
CA VAL A 66 4.21 -2.54 -3.39
C VAL A 66 4.72 -1.11 -3.59
N ASP A 67 5.85 -1.00 -4.28
CA ASP A 67 6.49 0.26 -4.64
C ASP A 67 6.16 0.56 -6.10
N LEU A 68 5.31 1.55 -6.31
CA LEU A 68 4.82 2.00 -7.61
C LEU A 68 5.49 3.32 -8.06
N GLY A 69 6.57 3.72 -7.40
CA GLY A 69 7.27 4.98 -7.65
C GLY A 69 7.91 5.09 -9.03
N ASN A 70 8.63 6.18 -9.27
CA ASN A 70 9.23 6.53 -10.58
C ASN A 70 10.41 5.63 -11.02
N GLN A 71 10.68 4.55 -10.29
CA GLN A 71 11.67 3.53 -10.66
C GLN A 71 10.94 2.32 -11.28
N VAL A 72 11.65 1.20 -11.43
CA VAL A 72 11.01 -0.07 -11.80
C VAL A 72 10.04 -0.46 -10.69
N GLN A 73 8.74 -0.51 -11.03
CA GLN A 73 7.70 -0.88 -10.09
C GLN A 73 7.89 -2.33 -9.62
N LYS A 74 7.67 -2.58 -8.33
CA LYS A 74 7.98 -3.87 -7.70
C LYS A 74 7.02 -4.24 -6.59
N VAL A 75 6.79 -5.54 -6.47
CA VAL A 75 6.21 -6.18 -5.29
C VAL A 75 7.34 -6.82 -4.49
N ILE A 76 7.40 -6.52 -3.21
CA ILE A 76 8.42 -7.01 -2.27
C ILE A 76 7.70 -7.79 -1.18
N ILE A 77 8.04 -9.06 -1.05
CA ILE A 77 7.56 -9.94 0.02
C ILE A 77 8.54 -9.85 1.17
N ARG A 78 8.04 -9.55 2.36
CA ARG A 78 8.87 -9.29 3.55
C ARG A 78 8.44 -10.12 4.73
N GLU A 79 9.40 -10.45 5.57
CA GLU A 79 9.20 -10.99 6.92
C GLU A 79 9.85 -10.02 7.91
N GLY A 80 9.03 -9.30 8.66
CA GLY A 80 9.48 -8.16 9.45
C GLY A 80 10.23 -7.14 8.58
N LYS A 81 11.54 -7.00 8.81
CA LYS A 81 12.40 -6.11 8.01
C LYS A 81 13.12 -6.82 6.87
N ASN A 82 13.11 -8.15 6.84
CA ASN A 82 13.84 -8.94 5.87
C ASN A 82 13.09 -9.01 4.55
N VAL A 83 13.82 -8.94 3.44
CA VAL A 83 13.27 -9.17 2.09
C VAL A 83 13.35 -10.66 1.79
N ILE A 84 12.22 -11.27 1.47
CA ILE A 84 12.09 -12.68 1.09
C ILE A 84 12.16 -12.83 -0.43
N LYS A 85 11.46 -11.95 -1.16
CA LYS A 85 11.42 -11.97 -2.62
C LYS A 85 11.07 -10.59 -3.17
N GLU A 86 11.67 -10.23 -4.29
CA GLU A 86 11.29 -9.07 -5.11
C GLU A 86 10.79 -9.57 -6.46
N MET A 87 9.73 -8.94 -6.96
CA MET A 87 9.09 -9.27 -8.23
C MET A 87 8.84 -7.97 -8.98
N PRO A 88 9.30 -7.81 -10.24
CA PRO A 88 8.90 -6.66 -11.04
C PRO A 88 7.38 -6.71 -11.26
N CYS A 89 6.74 -5.56 -11.19
CA CYS A 89 5.30 -5.46 -11.37
C CYS A 89 4.91 -4.25 -12.22
N SER A 90 3.63 -4.15 -12.53
CA SER A 90 3.03 -2.96 -13.13
C SER A 90 1.70 -2.65 -12.46
N GLY A 91 1.61 -1.47 -11.86
CA GLY A 91 0.36 -0.91 -11.37
C GLY A 91 -0.49 -0.27 -12.48
N GLY A 92 -1.54 0.43 -12.05
CA GLY A 92 -2.46 1.17 -12.88
C GLY A 92 -1.83 2.37 -13.57
N THR A 93 -2.35 2.77 -14.73
CA THR A 93 -1.94 3.99 -15.43
C THR A 93 -2.40 5.25 -14.70
N ASP A 94 -2.04 6.43 -15.22
CA ASP A 94 -2.51 7.71 -14.66
C ASP A 94 -4.03 7.88 -14.79
N GLU A 95 -4.63 7.32 -15.84
CA GLU A 95 -6.07 7.31 -16.08
C GLU A 95 -6.80 6.36 -15.14
N ASP A 96 -6.24 5.17 -14.92
CA ASP A 96 -6.81 4.11 -14.08
C ASP A 96 -5.83 3.70 -12.97
N PRO A 97 -5.57 4.58 -11.97
CA PRO A 97 -4.50 4.38 -11.01
C PRO A 97 -4.80 3.27 -10.00
N THR A 98 -3.75 2.55 -9.59
CA THR A 98 -3.84 1.67 -8.41
C THR A 98 -4.10 2.49 -7.15
N VAL A 99 -4.99 1.99 -6.30
CA VAL A 99 -5.26 2.60 -4.99
C VAL A 99 -4.06 2.44 -4.06
N MET A 100 -3.64 3.54 -3.42
CA MET A 100 -2.53 3.57 -2.47
C MET A 100 -3.05 3.42 -1.05
N GLY A 101 -2.28 2.77 -0.18
CA GLY A 101 -2.66 2.62 1.22
C GLY A 101 -2.31 1.27 1.82
N LYS A 102 -3.07 0.89 2.84
CA LYS A 102 -2.92 -0.34 3.59
C LYS A 102 -4.15 -1.20 3.33
N PHE A 103 -3.92 -2.45 2.92
CA PHE A 103 -4.95 -3.41 2.57
C PHE A 103 -4.62 -4.77 3.16
N TYR A 104 -5.54 -5.71 3.03
CA TYR A 104 -5.34 -7.09 3.41
C TYR A 104 -5.73 -7.98 2.23
N LEU A 105 -4.95 -9.03 1.97
CA LEU A 105 -5.32 -9.98 0.94
C LEU A 105 -6.64 -10.66 1.31
N GLU A 106 -7.52 -10.78 0.34
CA GLU A 106 -8.82 -11.42 0.48
C GLU A 106 -8.81 -12.72 -0.34
N ASN A 107 -9.92 -13.06 -0.99
CA ASN A 107 -10.05 -14.26 -1.79
C ASN A 107 -9.17 -14.27 -3.05
N ARG A 108 -9.02 -15.46 -3.62
CA ARG A 108 -8.17 -15.73 -4.78
C ARG A 108 -8.82 -16.72 -5.74
N GLY A 109 -8.30 -16.82 -6.95
CA GLY A 109 -8.69 -17.85 -7.91
C GLY A 109 -7.68 -18.05 -9.03
N GLU A 110 -7.79 -19.18 -9.73
CA GLU A 110 -6.80 -19.61 -10.71
C GLU A 110 -6.82 -18.78 -11.99
N TRP A 111 -7.98 -18.27 -12.40
CA TRP A 111 -8.11 -17.46 -13.60
C TRP A 111 -9.38 -16.60 -13.61
N PHE A 112 -9.40 -15.60 -14.49
CA PHE A 112 -10.61 -14.92 -14.95
C PHE A 112 -10.45 -14.44 -16.40
N TYR A 113 -11.56 -14.03 -17.01
CA TYR A 113 -11.56 -13.37 -18.31
C TYR A 113 -12.51 -12.18 -18.33
N SER A 114 -12.08 -11.06 -18.90
CA SER A 114 -12.86 -9.85 -19.08
C SER A 114 -13.20 -9.63 -20.55
N GLU A 115 -14.46 -9.89 -20.91
CA GLU A 115 -14.98 -9.61 -22.27
C GLU A 115 -14.93 -8.12 -22.62
N ARG A 116 -14.87 -7.22 -21.61
CA ARG A 116 -14.73 -5.77 -21.83
C ARG A 116 -13.37 -5.40 -22.39
N PHE A 117 -12.32 -6.10 -21.94
CA PHE A 117 -10.93 -5.79 -22.31
C PHE A 117 -10.35 -6.81 -23.30
N ASP A 118 -11.09 -7.88 -23.62
CA ASP A 118 -10.60 -9.01 -24.40
C ASP A 118 -9.34 -9.66 -23.78
N GLU A 119 -9.22 -9.56 -22.45
CA GLU A 119 -8.06 -10.00 -21.66
C GLU A 119 -8.50 -10.92 -20.52
N GLY A 120 -7.73 -11.98 -20.28
CA GLY A 120 -7.79 -12.78 -19.06
C GLY A 120 -6.53 -12.61 -18.21
N ALA A 121 -6.55 -13.20 -17.02
CA ALA A 121 -5.36 -13.31 -16.19
C ALA A 121 -5.40 -14.56 -15.31
N LEU A 122 -4.22 -15.02 -14.93
CA LEU A 122 -3.99 -16.19 -14.11
C LEU A 122 -3.62 -15.80 -12.68
N TYR A 123 -3.87 -16.71 -11.73
CA TYR A 123 -3.42 -16.66 -10.34
C TYR A 123 -3.76 -15.34 -9.63
N TRP A 124 -5.03 -14.93 -9.71
CA TRP A 124 -5.45 -13.66 -9.16
C TRP A 124 -5.64 -13.75 -7.63
N VAL A 125 -5.23 -12.69 -6.93
CA VAL A 125 -5.42 -12.51 -5.48
C VAL A 125 -5.97 -11.11 -5.24
N ARG A 126 -7.13 -11.01 -4.57
CA ARG A 126 -7.80 -9.73 -4.31
C ARG A 126 -7.17 -9.03 -3.11
N PHE A 127 -7.09 -7.71 -3.16
CA PHE A 127 -6.67 -6.90 -2.00
C PHE A 127 -7.64 -5.75 -1.69
N TYR A 128 -8.45 -5.32 -2.66
CA TYR A 128 -9.42 -4.26 -2.45
C TYR A 128 -10.46 -4.23 -3.57
N GLU A 129 -11.75 -4.43 -3.29
CA GLU A 129 -12.83 -4.37 -4.30
C GLU A 129 -12.42 -5.11 -5.59
N GLU A 130 -12.46 -4.48 -6.78
CA GLU A 130 -12.05 -5.09 -8.06
C GLU A 130 -10.52 -5.10 -8.32
N TYR A 131 -9.72 -4.63 -7.38
CA TYR A 131 -8.26 -4.56 -7.50
C TYR A 131 -7.60 -5.87 -7.08
N LEU A 132 -6.79 -6.42 -7.99
CA LEU A 132 -6.18 -7.73 -7.88
C LEU A 132 -4.66 -7.64 -8.09
N PHE A 133 -3.91 -8.52 -7.43
CA PHE A 133 -2.64 -9.02 -7.95
C PHE A 133 -2.97 -10.13 -8.96
N HIS A 134 -2.34 -10.14 -10.13
CA HIS A 134 -2.54 -11.21 -11.11
C HIS A 134 -1.40 -11.27 -12.13
N SER A 135 -1.36 -12.32 -12.96
CA SER A 135 -0.36 -12.45 -14.02
C SER A 135 -0.48 -11.34 -15.07
N VAL A 136 0.53 -11.18 -15.92
CA VAL A 136 0.37 -10.47 -17.18
C VAL A 136 -0.85 -11.01 -17.94
N PRO A 137 -1.57 -10.15 -18.70
CA PRO A 137 -2.75 -10.57 -19.44
C PRO A 137 -2.51 -11.75 -20.37
N VAL A 138 -3.51 -12.62 -20.47
CA VAL A 138 -3.56 -13.76 -21.38
C VAL A 138 -4.77 -13.68 -22.30
N ASP A 139 -4.72 -14.34 -23.45
CA ASP A 139 -5.89 -14.53 -24.33
C ASP A 139 -6.83 -15.63 -23.81
N LYS A 140 -7.92 -15.92 -24.56
CA LYS A 140 -8.90 -16.96 -24.20
C LYS A 140 -8.31 -18.38 -24.20
N GLU A 141 -7.19 -18.55 -24.88
CA GLU A 141 -6.42 -19.79 -24.99
C GLU A 141 -5.27 -19.86 -23.96
N PHE A 142 -5.22 -18.92 -23.02
CA PHE A 142 -4.21 -18.80 -21.97
C PHE A 142 -2.78 -18.48 -22.44
N ASN A 143 -2.61 -17.97 -23.67
CA ASN A 143 -1.32 -17.49 -24.12
C ASN A 143 -1.05 -16.09 -23.57
N ILE A 144 0.18 -15.84 -23.12
CA ILE A 144 0.60 -14.51 -22.67
C ILE A 144 0.51 -13.51 -23.83
N ILE A 145 -0.10 -12.36 -23.57
CA ILE A 145 -0.08 -11.22 -24.48
C ILE A 145 1.29 -10.53 -24.32
N GLU A 146 2.23 -10.87 -25.20
CA GLU A 146 3.63 -10.40 -25.12
C GLU A 146 3.77 -8.87 -25.10
N ALA A 147 2.86 -8.15 -25.75
CA ALA A 147 2.82 -6.70 -25.73
C ALA A 147 2.55 -6.13 -24.32
N GLU A 148 1.74 -6.80 -23.51
CA GLU A 148 1.46 -6.40 -22.12
C GLU A 148 2.60 -6.81 -21.20
N LYS A 149 3.19 -7.99 -21.43
CA LYS A 149 4.38 -8.45 -20.69
C LYS A 149 5.57 -7.49 -20.85
N ALA A 150 5.76 -6.92 -22.03
CA ALA A 150 6.83 -5.96 -22.30
C ALA A 150 6.70 -4.64 -21.48
N LYS A 151 5.54 -4.37 -20.88
CA LYS A 151 5.29 -3.18 -20.05
C LYS A 151 5.63 -3.38 -18.56
N ILE A 152 5.94 -4.61 -18.15
CA ILE A 152 6.28 -4.93 -16.75
C ILE A 152 7.42 -4.02 -16.26
N GLY A 153 7.23 -3.42 -15.09
CA GLY A 153 8.13 -2.44 -14.48
C GLY A 153 7.68 -0.98 -14.67
N SER A 154 6.60 -0.74 -15.41
CA SER A 154 6.01 0.59 -15.63
C SER A 154 4.47 0.55 -15.50
N PRO A 155 3.80 1.68 -15.21
CA PRO A 155 2.33 1.73 -15.18
C PRO A 155 1.69 1.16 -16.47
N ALA A 156 0.76 0.22 -16.34
CA ALA A 156 0.21 -0.47 -17.50
C ALA A 156 -1.22 -1.01 -17.36
N SER A 157 -1.73 -1.16 -16.14
CA SER A 157 -3.01 -1.84 -15.89
C SER A 157 -4.17 -0.86 -15.73
N HIS A 158 -5.38 -1.42 -15.57
CA HIS A 158 -6.59 -0.69 -15.17
C HIS A 158 -6.77 -0.64 -13.64
N GLY A 159 -5.67 -0.48 -12.89
CA GLY A 159 -5.63 -0.39 -11.43
C GLY A 159 -5.08 -1.62 -10.73
N CYS A 160 -5.16 -2.81 -11.32
CA CYS A 160 -4.58 -4.03 -10.76
C CYS A 160 -3.03 -4.02 -10.69
N ILE A 161 -2.43 -4.91 -9.90
CA ILE A 161 -0.99 -5.15 -9.89
C ILE A 161 -0.68 -6.36 -10.77
N ARG A 162 -0.09 -6.11 -11.94
CA ARG A 162 0.35 -7.15 -12.88
C ARG A 162 1.73 -7.66 -12.49
N LEU A 163 1.88 -8.98 -12.44
CA LEU A 163 3.12 -9.71 -12.17
C LEU A 163 3.48 -10.59 -13.36
N LEU A 164 4.75 -10.98 -13.51
CA LEU A 164 5.09 -12.08 -14.42
C LEU A 164 4.33 -13.36 -14.00
N GLU A 165 4.01 -14.24 -14.95
CA GLU A 165 3.20 -15.44 -14.65
C GLU A 165 3.80 -16.29 -13.52
N GLU A 166 5.11 -16.53 -13.55
CA GLU A 166 5.83 -17.29 -12.52
C GLU A 166 5.77 -16.61 -11.14
N ASP A 167 5.87 -15.29 -11.10
CA ASP A 167 5.79 -14.49 -9.88
C ASP A 167 4.37 -14.43 -9.35
N SER A 168 3.37 -14.29 -10.22
CA SER A 168 1.95 -14.34 -9.85
C SER A 168 1.58 -15.70 -9.27
N LYS A 169 2.06 -16.78 -9.87
CA LYS A 169 1.85 -18.13 -9.35
C LYS A 169 2.52 -18.28 -7.97
N TRP A 170 3.77 -17.84 -7.84
CA TRP A 170 4.47 -17.89 -6.56
C TRP A 170 3.71 -17.09 -5.50
N PHE A 171 3.25 -15.88 -5.82
CA PHE A 171 2.48 -15.04 -4.91
C PHE A 171 1.20 -15.73 -4.46
N TYR A 172 0.45 -16.28 -5.42
CA TYR A 172 -0.79 -17.02 -5.18
C TYR A 172 -0.58 -18.27 -4.30
N ASP A 173 0.54 -18.98 -4.45
CA ASP A 173 0.81 -20.19 -3.67
C ASP A 173 1.34 -19.89 -2.25
N ASN A 174 2.10 -18.80 -2.08
CA ASN A 174 2.93 -18.59 -0.89
C ASN A 174 2.48 -17.43 0.02
N VAL A 175 1.66 -16.49 -0.48
CA VAL A 175 1.21 -15.34 0.32
C VAL A 175 -0.25 -15.59 0.72
N PRO A 176 -0.55 -15.90 2.00
CA PRO A 176 -1.90 -16.28 2.44
C PRO A 176 -2.86 -15.09 2.47
N ASP A 177 -4.16 -15.38 2.51
CA ASP A 177 -5.20 -14.40 2.79
C ASP A 177 -4.90 -13.72 4.15
N ASP A 178 -5.49 -12.56 4.39
CA ASP A 178 -5.26 -11.70 5.57
C ASP A 178 -3.81 -11.20 5.72
N THR A 179 -2.94 -11.39 4.72
CA THR A 179 -1.60 -10.77 4.69
C THR A 179 -1.74 -9.26 4.47
N LEU A 180 -1.05 -8.46 5.29
CA LEU A 180 -0.97 -7.02 5.12
C LEU A 180 -0.30 -6.65 3.79
N VAL A 181 -0.91 -5.73 3.04
CA VAL A 181 -0.37 -5.12 1.83
C VAL A 181 -0.21 -3.62 2.06
N VAL A 182 0.95 -3.07 1.74
CA VAL A 182 1.24 -1.63 1.80
C VAL A 182 1.66 -1.15 0.41
N ILE A 183 0.86 -0.27 -0.20
CA ILE A 183 1.07 0.25 -1.56
C ILE A 183 1.42 1.74 -1.49
N HIS A 184 2.55 2.13 -2.09
CA HIS A 184 3.09 3.49 -2.06
C HIS A 184 3.89 3.85 -3.33
N ASP A 185 4.33 5.11 -3.42
CA ASP A 185 5.06 5.73 -4.55
C ASP A 185 6.39 6.39 -4.13
#